data_AF-A0A257S1P8-F1
#
_entry.id   AF-A0A257S1P8-F1
#
_cell.length_a   1.000
_cell.length_b   1.000
_cell.length_c   1.000
_cell.angle_alpha   90.00
_cell.angle_beta   90.00
_cell.angle_gamma   90.00
#
_symmetry.space_group_name_H-M   'P 1'
#
loop_
_entity.id
_entity.type
_entity.pdbx_description
1 polymer ?
#
loop_
_entity_poly.entity_id
_entity_poly.type
_entity_poly.pdbx_seq_one_letter_code
_entity_poly.pdbx_strand_id
1 'polypeptide(L)'
;MFPDEWLVPTIAAMISPEAVAGLRAAAEPTSTLWEMTTSKGYASDDQILAAMSKRCRVAVAESPKPEAKVREIIPEAVARRYHIVPLRATDSVLEIVTANPFDIDAEKGL
;
A
#
# COMPACT_ATOMS: atom_id res chain seq x y z
N MET A 1 14.93 -10.48 -0.70
CA MET A 1 13.65 -10.23 -0.01
C MET A 1 13.07 -8.99 -0.65
N PHE A 2 11.77 -8.97 -0.93
CA PHE A 2 11.17 -7.82 -1.59
C PHE A 2 11.01 -6.65 -0.58
N PRO A 3 11.13 -5.38 -1.01
CA PRO A 3 10.84 -4.23 -0.15
C PRO A 3 9.39 -4.24 0.39
N ASP A 4 8.46 -4.76 -0.40
CA ASP A 4 7.03 -4.89 -0.17
C ASP A 4 6.64 -6.33 0.24
N GLU A 5 7.47 -7.01 1.02
CA GLU A 5 7.25 -8.40 1.46
C GLU A 5 5.90 -8.61 2.16
N TRP A 6 5.35 -7.56 2.76
CA TRP A 6 4.02 -7.55 3.38
C TRP A 6 2.88 -7.88 2.38
N LEU A 7 3.10 -7.77 1.07
CA LEU A 7 2.15 -8.18 0.03
C LEU A 7 2.11 -9.69 -0.24
N VAL A 8 3.15 -10.44 0.14
CA VAL A 8 3.27 -11.87 -0.14
C VAL A 8 2.01 -12.65 0.24
N PRO A 9 1.42 -12.47 1.43
CA PRO A 9 0.22 -13.21 1.81
C PRO A 9 -1.00 -12.91 0.93
N THR A 10 -1.08 -11.73 0.32
CA THR A 10 -2.16 -11.35 -0.60
C THR A 10 -1.89 -11.91 -1.99
N ILE A 11 -0.69 -11.70 -2.52
CA ILE A 11 -0.33 -12.13 -3.88
C ILE A 11 -0.25 -13.66 -3.96
N ALA A 12 0.31 -14.35 -2.96
CA ALA A 12 0.34 -15.81 -2.92
C ALA A 12 -1.05 -16.44 -2.92
N ALA A 13 -2.06 -15.78 -2.35
CA ALA A 13 -3.45 -16.22 -2.42
C ALA A 13 -4.08 -16.04 -3.81
N MET A 14 -3.54 -15.13 -4.64
CA MET A 14 -4.00 -14.89 -6.01
C MET A 14 -3.31 -15.78 -7.03
N ILE A 15 -1.99 -15.99 -6.91
CA ILE A 15 -1.15 -16.59 -7.98
C ILE A 15 -0.46 -17.89 -7.56
N SER A 16 -0.73 -18.38 -6.34
CA SER A 16 -0.04 -19.48 -5.63
C SER A 16 1.31 -19.11 -4.99
N PRO A 17 1.70 -19.77 -3.88
CA PRO A 17 3.02 -19.57 -3.26
C PRO A 17 4.21 -19.96 -4.16
N GLU A 18 4.02 -20.96 -5.03
CA GLU A 18 5.07 -21.44 -5.94
C GLU A 18 5.41 -20.40 -7.00
N ALA A 19 4.40 -19.73 -7.56
CA ALA A 19 4.62 -18.63 -8.50
C ALA A 19 5.35 -17.44 -7.83
N VAL A 20 5.02 -17.11 -6.58
CA VAL A 20 5.74 -16.08 -5.81
C VAL A 20 7.20 -16.45 -5.60
N ALA A 21 7.49 -17.73 -5.33
CA ALA A 21 8.88 -18.20 -5.23
C ALA A 21 9.63 -18.06 -6.56
N GLY A 22 8.97 -18.34 -7.68
CA GLY A 22 9.51 -18.11 -9.02
C GLY A 22 9.80 -16.64 -9.30
N LEU A 23 8.87 -15.74 -8.96
CA LEU A 23 9.09 -14.29 -9.06
C LEU A 23 10.27 -13.84 -8.22
N ARG A 24 10.42 -14.37 -7.00
CA ARG A 24 11.54 -14.05 -6.11
C ARG A 24 12.89 -14.51 -6.67
N ALA A 25 12.94 -15.68 -7.30
CA ALA A 25 14.17 -16.20 -7.91
C ALA A 25 14.61 -15.38 -9.13
N ALA A 26 13.66 -14.75 -9.83
CA ALA A 26 13.91 -13.93 -11.01
C ALA A 26 13.98 -12.41 -10.71
N ALA A 27 13.86 -12.00 -9.44
CA ALA A 27 13.81 -10.60 -9.05
C ALA A 27 15.20 -10.00 -8.89
N GLU A 28 15.37 -8.77 -9.38
CA GLU A 28 16.52 -7.95 -9.05
C GLU A 28 16.41 -7.43 -7.61
N PRO A 29 17.53 -7.07 -6.94
CA PRO A 29 17.52 -6.64 -5.55
C PRO A 29 16.61 -5.45 -5.23
N THR A 30 16.30 -4.61 -6.22
CA THR A 30 15.46 -3.41 -6.06
C THR A 30 14.04 -3.59 -6.57
N SER A 31 13.71 -4.72 -7.20
CA SER A 31 12.36 -4.96 -7.71
C SER A 31 11.39 -5.15 -6.55
N THR A 32 10.16 -4.67 -6.73
CA THR A 32 9.05 -4.94 -5.80
C THR A 32 8.27 -6.18 -6.26
N LEU A 33 7.62 -6.86 -5.32
CA LEU A 33 6.73 -7.97 -5.63
C LEU A 33 5.55 -7.49 -6.47
N TRP A 34 5.03 -6.29 -6.20
CA TRP A 34 4.00 -5.66 -7.01
C TRP A 34 4.40 -5.55 -8.48
N GLU A 35 5.52 -4.88 -8.76
CA GLU A 35 6.03 -4.70 -10.14
C GLU A 35 6.31 -6.02 -10.84
N MET A 36 6.87 -6.99 -10.13
CA MET A 36 7.14 -8.32 -10.70
C MET A 36 5.85 -9.06 -11.05
N THR A 37 4.82 -8.92 -10.22
CA THR A 37 3.51 -9.56 -10.44
C THR A 37 2.80 -8.95 -11.64
N THR A 38 2.82 -7.62 -11.77
CA THR A 38 2.16 -6.92 -12.88
C THR A 38 2.92 -7.04 -14.20
N SER A 39 4.25 -6.86 -14.19
CA SER A 39 5.08 -6.96 -15.40
C SER A 39 5.08 -8.34 -16.04
N LYS A 40 4.93 -9.41 -15.24
CA LYS A 40 4.83 -10.80 -15.72
C LYS A 40 3.38 -11.19 -16.08
N GLY A 41 2.41 -10.29 -15.90
CA GLY A 41 1.02 -10.51 -16.26
C GLY A 41 0.26 -11.47 -15.33
N TYR A 42 0.75 -11.70 -14.11
CA TYR A 42 0.07 -12.57 -13.14
C TYR A 42 -1.17 -11.92 -12.54
N ALA A 43 -1.15 -10.59 -12.37
CA ALA A 43 -2.29 -9.79 -11.93
C ALA A 43 -2.16 -8.35 -12.44
N SER A 44 -3.28 -7.65 -12.61
CA SER A 44 -3.29 -6.19 -12.85
C SER A 44 -3.24 -5.42 -11.52
N ASP A 45 -2.88 -4.13 -11.59
CA ASP A 45 -2.90 -3.22 -10.43
C ASP A 45 -4.27 -3.24 -9.73
N ASP A 46 -5.36 -3.18 -10.50
CA ASP A 46 -6.73 -3.22 -9.97
C ASP A 46 -7.05 -4.53 -9.24
N GLN A 47 -6.56 -5.67 -9.75
CA GLN A 47 -6.77 -6.96 -9.11
C GLN A 47 -6.03 -7.04 -7.77
N ILE A 48 -4.81 -6.51 -7.71
CA ILE A 48 -4.02 -6.47 -6.47
C ILE A 48 -4.69 -5.52 -5.47
N LEU A 49 -5.11 -4.32 -5.90
CA LEU A 49 -5.85 -3.36 -5.06
C LEU A 49 -7.15 -3.95 -4.52
N ALA A 50 -7.94 -4.64 -5.35
CA ALA A 50 -9.18 -5.27 -4.92
C ALA A 50 -8.94 -6.38 -3.89
N ALA A 51 -7.92 -7.22 -4.10
CA ALA A 51 -7.55 -8.26 -3.15
C ALA A 51 -7.07 -7.67 -1.81
N MET A 52 -6.28 -6.61 -1.87
CA MET A 52 -5.81 -5.85 -0.72
C MET A 52 -6.95 -5.22 0.08
N SER A 53 -7.85 -4.51 -0.60
CA SER A 53 -9.03 -3.88 -0.01
C SER A 53 -9.90 -4.92 0.71
N LYS A 54 -10.16 -6.06 0.07
CA LYS A 54 -10.92 -7.16 0.67
C LYS A 54 -10.24 -7.75 1.91
N ARG A 55 -8.93 -7.95 1.86
CA ARG A 55 -8.15 -8.53 2.97
C ARG A 55 -8.09 -7.59 4.17
N CYS A 56 -7.81 -6.32 3.91
CA CYS A 56 -7.61 -5.31 4.97
C CYS A 56 -8.92 -4.66 5.42
N ARG A 57 -10.04 -4.93 4.73
CA ARG A 57 -11.37 -4.33 4.97
C ARG A 57 -11.35 -2.80 4.94
N VAL A 58 -10.55 -2.24 4.03
CA VAL A 58 -10.44 -0.81 3.78
C VAL A 58 -10.84 -0.52 2.34
N ALA A 59 -11.51 0.61 2.09
CA ALA A 59 -11.89 1.01 0.74
C ALA A 59 -10.67 1.46 -0.07
N VAL A 60 -10.68 1.21 -1.38
CA VAL A 60 -9.71 1.82 -2.30
C VAL A 60 -10.12 3.28 -2.49
N ALA A 61 -9.20 4.21 -2.23
CA ALA A 61 -9.47 5.63 -2.39
C ALA A 61 -9.37 6.04 -3.86
N GLU A 62 -10.50 6.46 -4.44
CA GLU A 62 -10.54 7.05 -5.78
C GLU A 62 -10.42 8.57 -5.67
N SER A 63 -9.36 9.16 -6.22
CA SER A 63 -9.13 10.61 -6.27
C SER A 63 -9.24 11.32 -4.90
N PRO A 64 -8.31 11.06 -3.96
CA PRO A 64 -8.35 11.66 -2.63
C PRO A 64 -8.24 13.17 -2.68
N LYS A 65 -9.15 13.87 -1.99
CA LYS A 65 -9.18 15.33 -1.88
C LYS A 65 -9.02 15.76 -0.42
N PRO A 66 -7.79 16.15 0.00
CA PRO A 66 -7.54 16.65 1.34
C PRO A 66 -8.34 17.91 1.64
N GLU A 67 -8.98 17.96 2.81
CA GLU A 67 -9.51 19.20 3.37
C GLU A 67 -8.37 20.20 3.66
N ALA A 68 -8.63 21.50 3.51
CA ALA A 68 -7.59 22.51 3.72
C ALA A 68 -7.01 22.46 5.15
N LYS A 69 -7.87 22.26 6.15
CA LYS A 69 -7.49 22.21 7.57
C LYS A 69 -6.56 21.04 7.89
N VAL A 70 -6.64 19.92 7.17
CA VAL A 70 -5.80 18.75 7.47
C VAL A 70 -4.33 18.98 7.12
N ARG A 71 -4.06 19.90 6.18
CA ARG A 71 -2.70 20.27 5.78
C ARG A 71 -1.94 21.04 6.87
N GLU A 72 -2.65 21.66 7.80
CA GLU A 72 -2.06 22.34 8.95
C GLU A 72 -1.71 21.35 10.08
N ILE A 73 -2.35 20.18 10.10
CA ILE A 73 -2.16 19.16 11.12
C ILE A 73 -1.04 18.20 10.72
N ILE A 74 -1.03 17.76 9.47
CA ILE A 74 0.02 16.87 8.95
C ILE A 74 0.84 17.62 7.91
N PRO A 75 2.11 17.96 8.23
CA PRO A 75 3.02 18.59 7.29
C PRO A 75 3.26 17.71 6.05
N GLU A 76 3.41 18.34 4.89
CA GLU A 76 3.68 17.64 3.62
C GLU A 76 4.93 16.74 3.72
N ALA A 77 5.96 17.16 4.45
CA ALA A 77 7.18 16.38 4.64
C ALA A 77 6.90 15.03 5.32
N VAL A 78 5.98 14.99 6.29
CA VAL A 78 5.56 13.75 6.97
C VAL A 78 4.73 12.90 6.02
N ALA A 79 3.77 13.51 5.33
CA ALA A 79 2.92 12.82 4.37
C ALA A 79 3.73 12.14 3.24
N ARG A 80 4.74 12.84 2.70
CA ARG A 80 5.66 12.30 1.69
C ARG A 80 6.55 11.19 2.22
N ARG A 81 7.04 11.32 3.47
CA ARG A 81 7.91 10.33 4.09
C ARG A 81 7.20 8.99 4.27
N TYR A 82 5.95 9.01 4.70
CA TYR A 82 5.15 7.81 4.96
C TYR A 82 4.26 7.40 3.78
N HIS A 83 4.37 8.07 2.63
CA HIS A 83 3.53 7.80 1.45
C HIS A 83 2.03 7.77 1.76
N ILE A 84 1.57 8.73 2.57
CA ILE A 84 0.16 8.91 2.93
C ILE A 84 -0.41 10.19 2.31
N VAL A 85 -1.73 10.24 2.19
CA VAL A 85 -2.48 11.45 1.86
C VAL A 85 -3.54 11.66 2.94
N PRO A 86 -3.40 12.69 3.81
CA PRO A 86 -4.41 12.95 4.82
C PRO A 86 -5.66 13.55 4.17
N LEU A 87 -6.84 13.03 4.51
CA LEU A 87 -8.11 13.47 3.95
C LEU A 87 -8.81 14.46 4.87
N ARG A 88 -8.97 14.07 6.12
CA ARG A 88 -9.74 14.82 7.12
C ARG A 88 -9.19 14.53 8.50
N ALA A 89 -9.24 15.52 9.38
CA ALA A 89 -8.94 15.35 10.79
C ALA A 89 -9.96 16.06 11.65
N THR A 90 -10.43 15.36 12.67
CA THR A 90 -11.18 15.91 13.80
C THR A 90 -10.37 15.73 15.08
N ASP A 91 -10.91 16.18 16.21
CA ASP A 91 -10.25 16.05 17.51
C ASP A 91 -10.06 14.57 17.95
N SER A 92 -10.72 13.62 17.29
CA SER A 92 -10.73 12.21 17.68
C SER A 92 -10.51 11.22 16.53
N VAL A 93 -10.51 11.69 15.28
CA VAL A 93 -10.38 10.84 14.10
C VAL A 93 -9.48 11.50 13.07
N LEU A 94 -8.45 10.77 12.64
CA LEU A 94 -7.64 11.09 11.49
C LEU A 94 -7.94 10.11 10.37
N GLU A 95 -8.38 10.63 9.23
CA GLU A 95 -8.68 9.86 8.04
C GLU A 95 -7.55 10.07 7.02
N ILE A 96 -6.90 8.99 6.60
CA ILE A 96 -5.78 9.00 5.66
C ILE A 96 -5.99 7.98 4.54
N VAL A 97 -5.40 8.26 3.39
CA VAL A 97 -5.08 7.26 2.38
C VAL A 97 -3.64 6.83 2.61
N THR A 98 -3.36 5.53 2.54
CA THR A 98 -2.02 4.97 2.68
C THR A 98 -1.68 4.03 1.53
N ALA A 99 -0.43 4.07 1.08
CA ALA A 99 0.11 3.08 0.16
C ALA A 99 0.46 1.75 0.85
N ASN A 100 0.68 1.75 2.17
CA ASN A 100 0.98 0.56 2.97
C ASN A 100 0.15 0.58 4.27
N PRO A 101 -0.92 -0.23 4.36
CA PRO A 101 -1.74 -0.30 5.57
C PRO A 101 -1.05 -1.02 6.75
N PHE A 102 0.16 -1.56 6.56
CA PHE A 102 0.95 -2.23 7.59
C PHE A 102 2.18 -1.42 8.01
N ASP A 103 2.27 -0.14 7.64
CA ASP A 103 3.35 0.74 8.07
C ASP A 103 3.14 1.19 9.53
N ILE A 104 3.76 0.47 10.45
CA ILE A 104 3.69 0.72 11.90
C ILE A 104 4.37 2.06 12.27
N ASP A 105 5.40 2.46 11.52
CA ASP A 105 6.10 3.72 11.80
C ASP A 105 5.24 4.91 11.39
N ALA A 106 4.48 4.79 10.30
CA ALA A 106 3.43 5.74 9.95
C ALA A 106 2.34 5.79 11.03
N GLU A 107 1.83 4.65 11.51
CA GLU A 107 0.80 4.60 12.56
C GLU A 107 1.24 5.29 13.86
N LYS A 108 2.51 5.13 14.26
CA LYS A 108 3.05 5.75 15.49
C LYS A 108 3.48 7.20 15.31
N GLY A 109 3.78 7.60 14.08
CA GLY A 109 4.37 8.88 13.73
C GLY A 109 3.37 9.99 13.38
N LEU A 110 2.08 9.65 13.33
CA LEU A 110 0.95 10.54 13.04
C LEU A 110 0.16 10.84 14.31
#